data_AF-A0A919XR69-F1
#
_entry.id   AF-A0A919XR69-F1
#
_cell.length_a   1.000
_cell.length_b   1.000
_cell.length_c   1.000
_cell.angle_alpha   90.00
_cell.angle_beta   90.00
_cell.angle_gamma   90.00
#
_symmetry.space_group_name_H-M   'P 1'
#
loop_
_entity.id
_entity.type
_entity.pdbx_description
1 polymer ?
#
loop_
_entity_poly.entity_id
_entity_poly.type
_entity_poly.pdbx_seq_one_letter_code
_entity_poly.pdbx_strand_id
1 'polypeptide(L)'
;MKYANLLSNAVAESGWTYSQVIQKCKGKGVNFSKSYLSKIATGVLPPPSDEINKVLADVLSPVSSISYTDLALAKYKEIIPSDVLVVLAAQ
;
A
#
# COMPACT_ATOMS: atom_id res chain seq x y z
N MET A 1 -9.40 -1.69 -8.88
CA MET A 1 -8.51 -0.61 -8.40
C MET A 1 -7.10 -1.14 -8.35
N LYS A 2 -6.12 -0.39 -8.83
CA LYS A 2 -4.71 -0.74 -8.69
C LYS A 2 -4.19 -0.32 -7.33
N TYR A 3 -3.29 -1.10 -6.75
CA TYR A 3 -2.62 -0.82 -5.48
C TYR A 3 -1.96 0.56 -5.50
N ALA A 4 -1.26 0.88 -6.58
CA ALA A 4 -0.59 2.18 -6.76
C ALA A 4 -1.55 3.36 -6.59
N ASN A 5 -2.75 3.27 -7.18
CA ASN A 5 -3.76 4.33 -7.10
C ASN A 5 -4.32 4.48 -5.68
N LEU A 6 -4.53 3.37 -4.97
CA LEU A 6 -4.98 3.43 -3.57
C LEU A 6 -3.94 4.13 -2.70
N LEU A 7 -2.66 3.76 -2.85
CA LEU A 7 -1.59 4.34 -2.06
C LEU A 7 -1.36 5.82 -2.40
N SER A 8 -1.35 6.19 -3.69
CA SER A 8 -1.15 7.58 -4.10
C SER A 8 -2.30 8.48 -3.65
N ASN A 9 -3.54 8.02 -3.75
CA ASN A 9 -4.71 8.74 -3.27
C ASN A 9 -4.68 8.92 -1.75
N ALA A 10 -4.36 7.87 -0.99
CA ALA A 10 -4.25 7.95 0.47
C ALA A 10 -3.18 8.97 0.91
N VAL A 11 -2.04 9.01 0.20
CA VAL A 11 -1.01 10.02 0.45
C VAL A 11 -1.51 11.43 0.11
N ALA A 12 -2.22 11.60 -1.01
CA ALA A 12 -2.81 12.88 -1.37
C ALA A 12 -3.86 13.37 -0.35
N GLU A 13 -4.75 12.49 0.10
CA GLU A 13 -5.78 12.75 1.12
C GLU A 13 -5.15 13.17 2.46
N SER A 14 -4.04 12.54 2.84
CA SER A 14 -3.33 12.88 4.08
C SER A 14 -2.71 14.29 4.08
N GLY A 15 -2.56 14.91 2.92
CA GLY A 15 -1.81 16.17 2.75
C GLY A 15 -0.31 16.03 3.00
N TRP A 16 0.22 14.80 3.10
CA TRP A 16 1.63 14.55 3.38
C TRP A 16 2.44 14.33 2.11
N THR A 17 3.69 14.75 2.15
CA THR A 17 4.70 14.35 1.17
C THR A 17 5.15 12.92 1.44
N TYR A 18 5.67 12.23 0.42
CA TYR A 18 6.29 10.91 0.60
C TYR A 18 7.39 10.91 1.67
N SER A 19 8.16 11.99 1.82
CA SER A 19 9.18 12.09 2.89
C SER A 19 8.57 12.05 4.29
N GLN A 20 7.44 12.73 4.50
CA GLN A 20 6.73 12.74 5.78
C GLN A 20 6.11 11.36 6.08
N VAL A 21 5.60 10.68 5.06
CA VAL A 21 5.10 9.29 5.19
C VAL A 21 6.24 8.37 5.64
N ILE A 22 7.40 8.43 4.98
CA ILE A 22 8.59 7.66 5.38
C ILE A 22 8.97 7.92 6.83
N GLN A 23 8.99 9.19 7.25
CA GLN A 23 9.36 9.56 8.61
C GLN A 23 8.39 8.93 9.64
N LYS A 24 7.10 8.89 9.34
CA LYS A 24 6.07 8.24 10.17
C LYS A 24 6.22 6.72 10.19
N CYS A 25 6.46 6.09 9.04
CA CYS A 25 6.73 4.66 8.97
C CYS A 25 7.99 4.27 9.75
N LYS A 26 9.04 5.09 9.71
CA LYS A 26 10.27 4.90 10.49
C LYS A 26 9.99 4.88 11.99
N GLY A 27 9.10 5.74 12.46
CA GLY A 27 8.63 5.75 13.85
C GLY A 27 7.89 4.47 14.28
N LYS A 28 7.41 3.67 13.32
CA LYS A 28 6.74 2.37 13.54
C LYS A 28 7.64 1.17 13.22
N GLY A 29 8.95 1.38 13.10
CA GLY A 29 9.94 0.30 12.95
C GLY A 29 10.28 -0.10 11.51
N VAL A 30 9.63 0.50 10.51
CA VAL A 30 9.88 0.19 9.09
C VAL A 30 10.58 1.35 8.40
N ASN A 31 11.76 1.10 7.82
CA ASN A 31 12.58 2.11 7.19
C ASN A 31 12.83 1.79 5.71
N PHE A 32 12.44 2.70 4.81
CA PHE A 32 12.67 2.59 3.38
C PHE A 32 12.81 3.97 2.74
N SER A 33 13.30 4.02 1.50
CA SER A 33 13.57 5.29 0.83
C SER A 33 12.31 5.93 0.27
N LYS A 34 12.32 7.26 0.16
CA LYS A 34 11.30 8.03 -0.58
C LYS A 34 11.15 7.54 -2.03
N SER A 35 12.27 7.20 -2.69
CA SER A 35 12.27 6.70 -4.07
C SER A 35 11.52 5.37 -4.16
N TYR A 36 11.71 4.48 -3.19
CA TYR A 36 10.99 3.21 -3.10
C TYR A 36 9.48 3.43 -2.94
N LEU A 37 9.06 4.30 -2.00
CA LEU A 37 7.65 4.64 -1.81
C LEU A 37 7.02 5.22 -3.09
N SER A 38 7.72 6.14 -3.74
CA SER A 38 7.25 6.76 -4.99
C SER A 38 7.05 5.73 -6.10
N LYS A 39 7.99 4.80 -6.27
CA LYS A 39 7.90 3.73 -7.28
C LYS A 39 6.73 2.79 -7.04
N ILE A 40 6.43 2.48 -5.79
CA ILE A 40 5.25 1.69 -5.43
C ILE A 40 3.96 2.48 -5.70
N ALA A 41 3.89 3.74 -5.25
CA ALA A 41 2.73 4.60 -5.43
C ALA A 41 2.45 4.98 -6.90
N THR A 42 3.44 4.83 -7.79
CA THR A 42 3.31 5.03 -9.23
C THR A 42 3.12 3.71 -10.00
N GLY A 43 3.17 2.56 -9.31
CA GLY A 43 3.03 1.23 -9.93
C GLY A 43 4.24 0.79 -10.76
N VAL A 44 5.38 1.48 -10.64
CA VAL A 44 6.66 1.05 -11.25
C VAL A 44 7.19 -0.19 -10.54
N LEU A 45 6.99 -0.27 -9.23
CA LEU A 45 7.29 -1.46 -8.43
C LEU A 45 5.98 -2.13 -7.99
N PRO A 46 6.01 -3.47 -7.84
CA PRO A 46 4.86 -4.20 -7.32
C PRO A 46 4.57 -3.80 -5.85
N PRO A 47 3.38 -4.15 -5.35
CA PRO A 47 3.04 -3.97 -3.94
C PRO A 47 4.12 -4.55 -3.01
N PRO A 48 4.43 -3.89 -1.89
CA PRO A 48 5.52 -4.28 -1.00
C PRO A 48 5.16 -5.51 -0.12
N SER A 49 6.09 -5.88 0.77
CA SER A 49 5.84 -6.91 1.79
C SER A 49 4.67 -6.55 2.69
N ASP A 50 4.04 -7.54 3.31
CA ASP A 50 2.88 -7.31 4.20
C ASP A 50 3.24 -6.47 5.43
N GLU A 51 4.49 -6.56 5.89
CA GLU A 51 5.00 -5.72 6.97
C GLU A 51 4.96 -4.23 6.60
N ILE A 52 5.53 -3.86 5.45
CA ILE A 52 5.50 -2.48 4.94
C ILE A 52 4.06 -2.05 4.70
N ASN A 53 3.23 -2.96 4.16
CA ASN A 53 1.83 -2.68 3.87
C ASN A 53 1.01 -2.40 5.14
N LYS A 54 1.22 -3.18 6.20
CA LYS A 54 0.59 -2.96 7.51
C LYS A 54 1.00 -1.61 8.10
N VAL A 55 2.29 -1.28 8.06
CA VAL A 55 2.78 -0.01 8.59
C VAL A 55 2.27 1.19 7.76
N LEU A 56 2.21 1.07 6.43
CA LEU A 56 1.62 2.10 5.57
C LEU A 56 0.13 2.32 5.92
N ALA A 57 -0.64 1.24 6.04
CA ALA A 57 -2.04 1.31 6.45
C ALA A 57 -2.20 1.96 7.82
N ASP A 58 -1.39 1.56 8.79
CA ASP A 58 -1.44 2.08 10.16
C ASP A 58 -0.97 3.55 10.26
N VAL A 59 -0.18 4.04 9.31
CA VAL A 59 0.22 5.45 9.21
C VAL A 59 -0.84 6.30 8.49
N LEU A 60 -1.46 5.76 7.44
CA LEU A 60 -2.36 6.51 6.55
C LEU A 60 -3.83 6.40 6.94
N SER A 61 -4.28 5.30 7.55
CA SER A 61 -5.70 5.09 7.90
C SER A 61 -6.31 6.15 8.82
N PRO A 62 -5.57 6.80 9.77
CA PRO A 62 -6.17 7.85 10.59
C PRO A 62 -6.39 9.17 9.84
N VAL A 63 -5.81 9.32 8.65
CA VAL A 63 -5.77 10.58 7.89
C VAL A 63 -6.21 10.44 6.44
N SER A 64 -6.70 9.27 6.05
CA SER A 64 -7.19 8.96 4.71
C SER A 64 -8.24 7.86 4.79
N SER A 65 -8.91 7.62 3.68
CA SER A 65 -9.99 6.63 3.58
C SER A 65 -9.53 5.17 3.50
N ILE A 66 -8.22 4.89 3.61
CA ILE A 66 -7.65 3.57 3.35
C ILE A 66 -7.51 2.69 4.60
N SER A 67 -7.77 1.39 4.45
CA SER A 67 -7.49 0.38 5.47
C SER A 67 -6.41 -0.62 5.03
N TYR A 68 -5.91 -1.42 5.98
CA TYR A 68 -5.01 -2.53 5.66
C TYR A 68 -5.67 -3.54 4.71
N THR A 69 -6.97 -3.80 4.89
CA THR A 69 -7.74 -4.71 4.06
C THR A 69 -7.76 -4.26 2.60
N ASP A 70 -7.90 -2.96 2.34
CA ASP A 70 -7.91 -2.41 0.97
C ASP A 70 -6.56 -2.60 0.27
N LEU A 71 -5.46 -2.30 0.96
CA LEU A 71 -4.11 -2.50 0.46
C LEU A 71 -3.79 -3.98 0.23
N ALA A 72 -4.23 -4.85 1.14
CA ALA A 72 -4.05 -6.30 1.02
C ALA A 72 -4.84 -6.86 -0.16
N LEU A 73 -6.12 -6.51 -0.29
CA LEU A 73 -6.98 -6.94 -1.40
C LEU A 73 -6.42 -6.49 -2.75
N ALA A 74 -5.97 -5.24 -2.86
CA ALA A 74 -5.36 -4.74 -4.09
C ALA A 74 -4.04 -5.46 -4.41
N LYS A 75 -3.20 -5.70 -3.40
CA LYS A 75 -1.96 -6.48 -3.55
C LYS A 75 -2.25 -7.88 -4.10
N TYR A 76 -3.14 -8.62 -3.46
CA TYR A 76 -3.42 -10.00 -3.84
C TYR A 76 -4.12 -10.10 -5.19
N LYS A 77 -4.98 -9.14 -5.56
CA LYS A 77 -5.57 -9.09 -6.90
C LYS A 77 -4.53 -8.85 -8.01
N GLU A 78 -3.41 -8.19 -7.71
CA GLU A 78 -2.34 -7.95 -8.69
C GLU A 78 -1.32 -9.07 -8.74
N ILE A 79 -1.06 -9.75 -7.62
CA ILE A 79 -0.05 -10.82 -7.53
C ILE A 79 -0.64 -12.18 -7.89
N ILE A 80 -1.87 -12.46 -7.48
CA ILE A 80 -2.47 -13.79 -7.66
C ILE A 80 -3.02 -13.91 -9.09
N PRO A 81 -2.61 -14.94 -9.85
CA PRO A 81 -3.18 -15.24 -11.16
C PRO A 81 -4.70 -15.41 -11.12
N SER A 82 -5.38 -14.98 -12.20
CA SER A 82 -6.85 -14.94 -12.22
C SER A 82 -7.50 -16.32 -12.09
N ASP A 83 -6.86 -17.37 -12.61
CA ASP A 83 -7.29 -18.77 -12.47
C ASP A 83 -7.29 -19.22 -11.00
N VAL A 84 -6.26 -18.84 -10.23
CA VAL A 84 -6.18 -19.16 -8.79
C VAL A 84 -7.27 -18.42 -8.01
N LEU A 85 -7.58 -17.16 -8.37
CA LEU A 85 -8.67 -16.41 -7.75
C LEU A 85 -10.05 -17.03 -7.97
N VAL A 86 -10.30 -17.60 -9.16
CA VAL A 86 -11.56 -18.30 -9.46
C VAL A 86 -11.73 -19.52 -8.56
N VAL A 87 -10.65 -20.29 -8.34
CA VAL A 87 -10.70 -21.45 -7.45
C VAL A 87 -10.97 -21.04 -5.99
N LEU A 88 -10.34 -19.95 -5.51
CA LEU A 88 -10.56 -19.44 -4.16
C LEU A 88 -12.00 -18.93 -3.92
N ALA A 89 -12.67 -18.42 -4.95
CA ALA A 89 -14.05 -17.92 -4.85
C ALA A 89 -15.12 -19.03 -4.90
N ALA A 90 -14.74 -20.24 -5.31
CA ALA A 90 -15.63 -21.39 -5.43
C ALA A 90 -15.67 -22.28 -4.17
N GLN A 91 -14.91 -21.94 -3.13
CA GLN A 91 -14.93 -22.59 -1.80
C GLN A 91 -15.87 -21.84 -0.85
#